data_AF-A0A2D5N5W5-F1
#
_entry.id   AF-A0A2D5N5W5-F1
#
_cell.length_a   1.000
_cell.length_b   1.000
_cell.length_c   1.000
_cell.angle_alpha   90.00
_cell.angle_beta   90.00
_cell.angle_gamma   90.00
#
_symmetry.space_group_name_H-M   'P 1'
#
loop_
_entity.id
_entity.type
_entity.pdbx_description
1 polymer ?
#
loop_
_entity_poly.entity_id
_entity_poly.type
_entity_poly.pdbx_seq_one_letter_code
_entity_poly.pdbx_strand_id
1 'polypeptide(L)'
;MALFPNLIFLSLLVLGIGLFARNISRIRRNILIGKEVYRSDNKSLRWSHMIRVALGQSKMSTRPLAAFLHLIVYVGFILINIELLEIVLDGLIGSHRLFAPFLGILYNFLIGTFEVFAFLVLISVIVFWTRRNVVRIKRFWKPEMKGWPKRDADFILYFEVVLMLLFLSMNATDSIL
;
A
#
# COMPACT_ATOMS: atom_id res chain seq x y z
N MET A 1 30.21 -10.40 -3.90
CA MET A 1 28.89 -10.50 -4.54
C MET A 1 28.35 -11.91 -4.36
N ALA A 2 27.33 -12.08 -3.52
CA ALA A 2 26.59 -13.33 -3.49
C ALA A 2 25.53 -13.26 -4.61
N LEU A 3 25.78 -13.91 -5.75
CA LEU A 3 24.82 -13.95 -6.85
C LEU A 3 23.56 -14.76 -6.49
N PHE A 4 23.69 -15.69 -5.54
CA PHE A 4 22.63 -16.60 -5.15
C PHE A 4 21.42 -15.89 -4.50
N PRO A 5 21.58 -15.00 -3.50
CA PRO A 5 20.48 -14.18 -2.97
C PRO A 5 19.75 -13.35 -4.03
N ASN A 6 20.48 -12.68 -4.93
CA ASN A 6 19.86 -11.84 -5.96
C ASN A 6 19.05 -12.67 -6.96
N LEU A 7 19.50 -13.88 -7.30
CA LEU A 7 18.75 -14.79 -8.17
C LEU A 7 17.46 -15.27 -7.51
N ILE A 8 17.49 -15.56 -6.20
CA ILE A 8 16.28 -15.90 -5.44
C ILE A 8 15.33 -14.70 -5.42
N PHE A 9 15.84 -13.51 -5.11
CA PHE A 9 15.05 -12.28 -5.09
C PHE A 9 14.40 -12.00 -6.45
N LEU A 10 15.17 -12.05 -7.53
CA LEU A 10 14.68 -11.87 -8.89
C LEU A 10 13.60 -12.91 -9.24
N SER A 11 13.81 -14.17 -8.88
CA SER A 11 12.82 -15.24 -9.13
C SER A 11 11.51 -14.98 -8.41
N LEU A 12 11.57 -14.58 -7.12
CA LEU A 12 10.38 -14.22 -6.33
C LEU A 12 9.69 -12.98 -6.90
N LEU A 13 10.45 -11.97 -7.32
CA LEU A 13 9.92 -10.74 -7.92
C LEU A 13 9.17 -11.03 -9.22
N VAL A 14 9.78 -11.81 -10.13
CA VAL A 14 9.18 -12.21 -11.41
C VAL A 14 7.92 -13.05 -11.20
N LEU A 15 7.96 -14.03 -10.28
CA LEU A 15 6.79 -14.84 -9.95
C LEU A 15 5.65 -14.00 -9.35
N GLY A 16 5.97 -13.10 -8.41
CA GLY A 16 5.01 -12.20 -7.78
C GLY A 16 4.33 -11.28 -8.79
N ILE A 17 5.12 -10.58 -9.62
CA ILE A 17 4.61 -9.69 -10.68
C ILE A 17 3.81 -10.48 -11.71
N GLY A 18 4.28 -11.67 -12.11
CA GLY A 18 3.60 -12.53 -13.08
C GLY A 18 2.22 -12.98 -12.60
N LEU A 19 2.11 -13.41 -11.33
CA LEU A 19 0.83 -13.78 -10.73
C LEU A 19 -0.12 -12.57 -10.62
N PHE A 20 0.39 -11.41 -10.23
CA PHE A 20 -0.37 -10.16 -10.15
C PHE A 20 -0.90 -9.74 -11.52
N ALA A 21 -0.06 -9.70 -12.55
CA ALA A 21 -0.43 -9.37 -13.92
C ALA A 21 -1.48 -10.34 -14.49
N ARG A 22 -1.36 -11.65 -14.17
CA ARG A 22 -2.36 -12.66 -14.55
C ARG A 22 -3.71 -12.38 -13.89
N ASN A 23 -3.74 -12.02 -12.62
CA ASN A 23 -4.98 -11.71 -11.91
C ASN A 23 -5.65 -10.43 -12.43
N ILE A 24 -4.88 -9.37 -12.70
CA ILE A 24 -5.39 -8.14 -13.35
C ILE A 24 -5.99 -8.48 -14.71
N SER A 25 -5.30 -9.29 -15.51
CA SER A 25 -5.78 -9.67 -16.84
C SER A 25 -7.11 -10.41 -16.79
N ARG A 26 -7.33 -11.25 -15.77
CA ARG A 26 -8.65 -11.90 -15.54
C ARG A 26 -9.72 -10.90 -15.17
N ILE A 27 -9.43 -9.96 -14.25
CA ILE A 27 -10.37 -8.91 -13.86
C ILE A 27 -10.76 -8.06 -15.08
N ARG A 28 -9.76 -7.62 -15.85
CA ARG A 28 -9.96 -6.85 -17.08
C ARG A 28 -10.82 -7.63 -18.08
N ARG A 29 -10.52 -8.90 -18.33
CA ARG A 29 -11.32 -9.76 -19.21
C ARG A 29 -12.78 -9.82 -18.75
N ASN A 30 -13.03 -10.04 -17.46
CA ASN A 30 -14.39 -10.12 -16.92
C ASN A 30 -15.15 -8.80 -17.05
N ILE A 31 -14.49 -7.66 -16.84
CA ILE A 31 -15.08 -6.33 -17.05
C ILE A 31 -15.46 -6.14 -18.53
N LEU A 32 -14.60 -6.56 -19.46
CA LEU A 32 -14.82 -6.41 -20.90
C LEU A 32 -15.88 -7.35 -21.48
N ILE A 33 -16.24 -8.43 -20.79
CA ILE A 33 -17.39 -9.30 -21.15
C ILE A 33 -18.73 -8.59 -20.85
N GLY A 34 -18.73 -7.56 -19.99
CA GLY A 34 -19.91 -6.77 -19.68
C GLY A 34 -20.46 -6.00 -20.89
N LYS A 35 -21.66 -5.44 -20.75
CA LYS A 35 -22.30 -4.64 -21.79
C LYS A 35 -21.43 -3.44 -22.19
N GLU A 36 -21.25 -3.25 -23.48
CA GLU A 36 -20.60 -2.05 -24.00
C GLU A 36 -21.41 -0.81 -23.61
N VAL A 37 -20.73 0.17 -23.00
CA VAL A 37 -21.31 1.46 -22.65
C VAL A 37 -20.38 2.53 -23.16
N TYR A 38 -20.90 3.44 -23.97
CA TYR A 38 -20.16 4.60 -24.44
C TYR A 38 -19.86 5.53 -23.26
N ARG A 39 -18.58 5.70 -22.93
CA ARG A 39 -18.10 6.51 -21.79
C ARG A 39 -16.94 7.44 -22.17
N SER A 40 -16.70 7.63 -23.46
CA SER A 40 -15.63 8.47 -24.00
C SER A 40 -16.02 9.93 -24.18
N ASP A 41 -17.24 10.30 -23.84
CA ASP A 41 -17.75 11.66 -23.82
C ASP A 41 -17.18 12.48 -22.64
N ASN A 42 -17.07 13.81 -22.80
CA ASN A 42 -16.77 14.77 -21.74
C ASN A 42 -15.60 14.38 -20.80
N LYS A 43 -14.47 13.94 -21.39
CA LYS A 43 -13.31 13.42 -20.65
C LYS A 43 -12.85 14.35 -19.51
N SER A 44 -12.75 15.65 -19.77
CA SER A 44 -12.30 16.66 -18.78
C SER A 44 -13.21 16.69 -17.54
N LEU A 45 -14.53 16.71 -17.74
CA LEU A 45 -15.52 16.71 -16.66
C LEU A 45 -15.43 15.41 -15.84
N ARG A 46 -15.24 14.26 -16.51
CA ARG A 46 -15.12 12.95 -15.85
C ARG A 46 -13.85 12.84 -15.03
N TRP A 47 -12.72 13.31 -15.56
CA TRP A 47 -11.45 13.38 -14.82
C TRP A 47 -11.55 14.31 -13.61
N SER A 48 -12.13 15.51 -13.79
CA SER A 48 -12.37 16.45 -12.68
C SER A 48 -13.26 15.83 -11.60
N HIS A 49 -14.35 15.18 -12.00
CA HIS A 49 -15.24 14.47 -11.07
C HIS A 49 -14.54 13.31 -10.37
N MET A 50 -13.78 12.49 -11.11
CA MET A 50 -13.01 11.38 -10.55
C MET A 50 -11.99 11.87 -9.52
N ILE A 51 -11.18 12.90 -9.85
CA ILE A 51 -10.19 13.47 -8.92
C ILE A 51 -10.87 14.01 -7.67
N ARG A 52 -11.98 14.73 -7.81
CA ARG A 52 -12.77 15.23 -6.68
C ARG A 52 -13.28 14.10 -5.78
N VAL A 53 -13.76 13.01 -6.35
CA VAL A 53 -14.26 11.86 -5.58
C VAL A 53 -13.12 11.04 -4.97
N ALA A 54 -12.04 10.82 -5.72
CA ALA A 54 -10.90 10.00 -5.32
C ALA A 54 -10.09 10.66 -4.20
N LEU A 55 -9.76 11.95 -4.35
CA LEU A 55 -9.00 12.72 -3.35
C LEU A 55 -9.90 13.29 -2.25
N GLY A 56 -11.10 13.74 -2.60
CA GLY A 56 -12.02 14.38 -1.66
C GLY A 56 -12.89 13.42 -0.86
N GLN A 57 -12.85 12.10 -1.16
CA GLN A 57 -13.56 11.02 -0.48
C GLN A 57 -14.86 11.50 0.15
N SER A 58 -15.91 11.74 -0.66
CA SER A 58 -17.12 12.52 -0.26
C SER A 58 -17.83 12.10 1.03
N LYS A 59 -17.50 10.94 1.61
CA LYS A 59 -17.99 10.43 2.90
C LYS A 59 -17.03 10.60 4.09
N MET A 60 -15.80 11.08 3.87
CA MET A 60 -14.78 11.25 4.91
C MET A 60 -14.94 12.54 5.73
N SER A 61 -15.55 13.59 5.17
CA SER A 61 -15.81 14.84 5.92
C SER A 61 -16.71 14.66 7.15
N THR A 62 -17.65 13.70 7.09
CA THR A 62 -18.57 13.39 8.20
C THR A 62 -17.94 12.57 9.32
N ARG A 63 -16.69 12.11 9.16
CA ARG A 63 -15.98 11.26 10.12
C ARG A 63 -14.51 11.71 10.23
N PRO A 64 -14.25 12.85 10.90
CA PRO A 64 -12.94 13.51 10.88
C PRO A 64 -11.79 12.60 11.35
N LEU A 65 -12.02 11.77 12.38
CA LEU A 65 -10.99 10.83 12.84
C LEU A 65 -10.64 9.78 11.78
N ALA A 66 -11.65 9.20 11.12
CA ALA A 66 -11.39 8.21 10.07
C ALA A 66 -10.73 8.84 8.84
N ALA A 67 -11.08 10.07 8.51
CA ALA A 67 -10.46 10.84 7.44
C ALA A 67 -8.98 11.12 7.73
N PHE A 68 -8.68 11.58 8.94
CA PHE A 68 -7.31 11.86 9.37
C PHE A 68 -6.42 10.61 9.35
N LEU A 69 -6.90 9.51 9.95
CA LEU A 69 -6.16 8.24 9.93
C LEU A 69 -5.97 7.71 8.51
N HIS A 70 -6.96 7.85 7.63
CA HIS A 70 -6.82 7.40 6.25
C HIS A 70 -5.85 8.30 5.45
N LEU A 71 -5.83 9.60 5.72
CA LEU A 71 -4.86 10.51 5.11
C LEU A 71 -3.42 10.14 5.50
N ILE A 72 -3.19 9.82 6.78
CA ILE A 72 -1.89 9.31 7.26
C ILE A 72 -1.49 8.07 6.46
N VAL A 73 -2.38 7.08 6.38
CA VAL A 73 -2.13 5.84 5.64
C VAL A 73 -1.84 6.12 4.17
N TYR A 74 -2.62 7.01 3.54
CA TYR A 74 -2.46 7.38 2.13
C TYR A 74 -1.11 8.06 1.85
N VAL A 75 -0.76 9.10 2.62
CA VAL A 75 0.52 9.80 2.48
C VAL A 75 1.69 8.86 2.82
N GLY A 76 1.56 8.07 3.88
CA GLY A 76 2.55 7.08 4.27
C GLY A 76 2.83 6.08 3.15
N PHE A 77 1.80 5.52 2.51
CA PHE A 77 2.00 4.63 1.37
C PHE A 77 2.66 5.32 0.17
N ILE A 78 2.31 6.56 -0.15
CA ILE A 78 2.98 7.28 -1.25
C ILE A 78 4.47 7.40 -0.97
N LEU A 79 4.84 7.81 0.25
CA LEU A 79 6.24 8.00 0.64
C LEU A 79 6.98 6.66 0.67
N ILE A 80 6.42 5.63 1.29
CA ILE A 80 7.02 4.29 1.38
C ILE A 80 7.21 3.64 0.01
N ASN A 81 6.36 3.95 -1.00
CA ASN A 81 6.57 3.43 -2.36
C ASN A 81 7.87 3.97 -3.00
N ILE A 82 8.32 5.16 -2.62
CA ILE A 82 9.59 5.70 -3.09
C ILE A 82 10.75 4.86 -2.53
N GLU A 83 10.73 4.52 -1.24
CA GLU A 83 11.73 3.64 -0.64
C GLU A 83 11.62 2.19 -1.12
N LEU A 84 10.40 1.68 -1.35
CA LEU A 84 10.19 0.36 -1.93
C LEU A 84 10.90 0.21 -3.28
N LEU A 85 10.96 1.28 -4.08
CA LEU A 85 11.71 1.28 -5.33
C LEU A 85 13.22 1.12 -5.10
N GLU A 86 13.77 1.78 -4.09
CA GLU A 86 15.17 1.58 -3.67
C GLU A 86 15.41 0.13 -3.21
N ILE A 87 14.56 -0.40 -2.32
CA ILE A 87 14.67 -1.78 -1.80
C ILE A 87 14.64 -2.82 -2.94
N VAL A 88 13.78 -2.63 -3.95
CA VAL A 88 13.70 -3.52 -5.11
C VAL A 88 14.96 -3.43 -5.96
N LEU A 89 15.50 -2.22 -6.19
CA LEU A 89 16.74 -2.04 -6.95
C LEU A 89 17.95 -2.63 -6.21
N ASP A 90 18.04 -2.40 -4.90
CA ASP A 90 19.07 -2.97 -4.03
C ASP A 90 19.05 -4.50 -4.07
N GLY A 91 17.86 -5.11 -3.98
CA GLY A 91 17.71 -6.57 -4.08
C GLY A 91 18.10 -7.16 -5.44
N LEU A 92 17.96 -6.39 -6.53
CA LEU A 92 18.35 -6.83 -7.88
C LEU A 92 19.86 -6.67 -8.12
N ILE A 93 20.41 -5.51 -7.76
CA ILE A 93 21.80 -5.12 -8.05
C ILE A 93 22.77 -5.66 -6.99
N GLY A 94 22.27 -5.98 -5.80
CA GLY A 94 23.09 -6.37 -4.65
C GLY A 94 23.81 -5.19 -4.00
N SER A 95 23.27 -3.98 -4.18
CA SER A 95 23.68 -2.79 -3.44
C SER A 95 22.95 -2.71 -2.10
N HIS A 96 23.44 -1.83 -1.24
CA HIS A 96 22.76 -1.42 -0.01
C HIS A 96 22.63 0.09 -0.05
N ARG A 97 21.40 0.60 0.02
CA ARG A 97 21.08 2.03 0.06
C ARG A 97 21.62 2.76 -1.18
N LEU A 98 21.22 2.29 -2.37
CA LEU A 98 21.64 2.80 -3.69
C LEU A 98 21.70 4.34 -3.77
N PHE A 99 20.72 5.04 -3.20
CA PHE A 99 20.59 6.48 -3.32
C PHE A 99 21.36 7.27 -2.24
N ALA A 100 21.85 6.61 -1.18
CA ALA A 100 22.53 7.27 -0.07
C ALA A 100 23.79 8.06 -0.50
N PRO A 101 24.69 7.52 -1.36
CA PRO A 101 25.88 8.26 -1.81
C PRO A 101 25.55 9.53 -2.62
N PHE A 102 24.39 9.57 -3.27
CA PHE A 102 23.98 10.69 -4.12
C PHE A 102 23.23 11.78 -3.34
N LEU A 103 22.50 11.40 -2.29
CA LEU A 103 21.62 12.30 -1.53
C LEU A 103 22.24 12.81 -0.21
N GLY A 104 23.21 12.10 0.35
CA GLY A 104 23.93 12.53 1.56
C GLY A 104 22.99 12.80 2.74
N ILE A 105 23.07 13.99 3.35
CA ILE A 105 22.25 14.38 4.52
C ILE A 105 20.74 14.30 4.23
N LEU A 106 20.32 14.62 2.99
CA LEU A 106 18.92 14.54 2.58
C LEU A 106 18.40 13.11 2.66
N TYR A 107 19.26 12.11 2.43
CA TYR A 107 18.92 10.69 2.56
C TYR A 107 18.46 10.36 3.98
N ASN A 108 19.26 10.74 4.98
CA ASN A 108 18.97 10.46 6.38
C ASN A 108 17.66 11.12 6.84
N PHE A 109 17.39 12.33 6.36
CA PHE A 109 16.12 13.01 6.60
C PHE A 109 14.93 12.26 5.98
N LEU A 110 15.09 11.77 4.74
CA LEU A 110 14.05 11.00 4.05
C LEU A 110 13.76 9.69 4.77
N ILE A 111 14.78 8.91 5.13
CA ILE A 111 14.60 7.65 5.86
C ILE A 111 13.94 7.88 7.23
N GLY A 112 14.40 8.87 8.00
CA GLY A 112 13.76 9.21 9.27
C GLY A 112 12.30 9.64 9.09
N THR A 113 11.98 10.36 8.00
CA THR A 113 10.59 10.69 7.67
C THR A 113 9.78 9.42 7.36
N PHE A 114 10.32 8.51 6.56
CA PHE A 114 9.65 7.26 6.19
C PHE A 114 9.38 6.37 7.41
N GLU A 115 10.29 6.28 8.37
CA GLU A 115 10.09 5.55 9.62
C GLU A 115 8.95 6.14 10.46
N VAL A 116 8.91 7.47 10.62
CA VAL A 116 7.84 8.15 11.36
C VAL A 116 6.49 7.87 10.68
N PHE A 117 6.42 7.98 9.35
CA PHE A 117 5.19 7.66 8.62
C PHE A 117 4.81 6.19 8.74
N ALA A 118 5.76 5.25 8.64
CA ALA A 118 5.49 3.81 8.80
C ALA A 118 4.92 3.50 10.18
N PHE A 119 5.46 4.13 11.24
CA PHE A 119 4.92 4.02 12.59
C PHE A 119 3.49 4.59 12.71
N LEU A 120 3.23 5.76 12.12
CA LEU A 120 1.90 6.37 12.10
C LEU A 120 0.89 5.54 11.28
N VAL A 121 1.32 4.93 10.18
CA VAL A 121 0.51 3.96 9.41
C VAL A 121 0.18 2.75 10.29
N LEU A 122 1.17 2.18 10.99
CA LEU A 122 0.96 1.04 11.88
C LEU A 122 -0.09 1.35 12.96
N ILE A 123 0.00 2.50 13.62
CA ILE A 123 -1.01 2.97 14.58
C ILE A 123 -2.39 3.06 13.91
N SER A 124 -2.47 3.69 12.74
CA SER A 124 -3.73 3.90 12.02
C SER A 124 -4.40 2.57 11.64
N VAL A 125 -3.62 1.60 11.18
CA VAL A 125 -4.09 0.26 10.81
C VAL A 125 -4.55 -0.51 12.05
N ILE A 126 -3.85 -0.42 13.18
CA ILE A 126 -4.30 -1.01 14.46
C ILE A 126 -5.64 -0.42 14.90
N VAL A 127 -5.83 0.89 14.76
CA VAL A 127 -7.11 1.54 15.07
C VAL A 127 -8.22 1.04 14.13
N PHE A 128 -7.94 0.92 12.82
CA PHE A 128 -8.90 0.36 11.86
C PHE A 128 -9.24 -1.10 12.14
N TRP A 129 -8.24 -1.92 12.48
CA TRP A 129 -8.40 -3.32 12.87
C TRP A 129 -9.29 -3.45 14.10
N THR A 130 -8.97 -2.68 15.15
CA THR A 130 -9.72 -2.67 16.41
C THR A 130 -11.16 -2.26 16.17
N ARG A 131 -11.38 -1.18 15.42
CA ARG A 131 -12.72 -0.70 15.07
C ARG A 131 -13.55 -1.74 14.32
N ARG A 132 -12.90 -2.57 13.50
CA ARG A 132 -13.57 -3.59 12.70
C ARG A 132 -13.87 -4.87 13.49
N ASN A 133 -12.88 -5.39 14.20
CA ASN A 133 -12.91 -6.73 14.77
C ASN A 133 -13.21 -6.75 16.28
N VAL A 134 -12.80 -5.72 17.02
CA VAL A 134 -12.97 -5.63 18.48
C VAL A 134 -14.26 -4.88 18.83
N VAL A 135 -14.46 -3.67 18.28
CA VAL A 135 -15.65 -2.85 18.57
C VAL A 135 -16.93 -3.42 17.92
N ARG A 136 -16.77 -4.26 16.90
CA ARG A 136 -17.85 -4.99 16.21
C ARG A 136 -19.04 -4.12 15.77
N ILE A 137 -18.75 -3.01 15.09
CA ILE A 137 -19.79 -2.10 14.56
C ILE A 137 -20.77 -2.89 13.67
N LYS A 138 -22.09 -2.74 13.92
CA LYS A 138 -23.17 -3.47 13.23
C LYS A 138 -22.97 -3.58 11.71
N ARG A 139 -22.58 -2.48 11.04
CA ARG A 139 -22.32 -2.45 9.59
C ARG A 139 -21.32 -3.52 9.11
N PHE A 140 -20.30 -3.85 9.91
CA PHE A 140 -19.26 -4.82 9.54
C PHE A 140 -19.62 -6.27 9.92
N TRP A 141 -20.72 -6.46 10.66
CA TRP A 141 -21.12 -7.75 11.22
C TRP A 141 -22.53 -8.19 10.79
N LYS A 142 -23.14 -7.47 9.84
CA LYS A 142 -24.38 -7.90 9.19
C LYS A 142 -24.18 -9.23 8.43
N PRO A 143 -25.25 -10.03 8.24
CA PRO A 143 -25.18 -11.29 7.49
C PRO A 143 -24.58 -11.15 6.08
N GLU A 144 -24.83 -10.02 5.41
CA GLU A 144 -24.27 -9.67 4.09
C GLU A 144 -22.73 -9.58 4.04
N MET A 145 -22.08 -9.40 5.20
CA MET A 145 -20.62 -9.33 5.30
C MET A 145 -19.96 -10.70 5.50
N LYS A 146 -20.74 -11.79 5.66
CA LYS A 146 -20.18 -13.14 5.86
C LYS A 146 -19.41 -13.59 4.60
N GLY A 147 -18.25 -14.20 4.81
CA GLY A 147 -17.43 -14.77 3.74
C GLY A 147 -16.33 -13.83 3.24
N TRP A 148 -16.22 -13.66 1.92
CA TRP A 148 -15.12 -12.95 1.26
C TRP A 148 -14.99 -11.47 1.66
N PRO A 149 -16.06 -10.64 1.69
CA PRO A 149 -15.92 -9.21 1.94
C PRO A 149 -15.32 -8.85 3.30
N LYS A 150 -15.55 -9.70 4.31
CA LYS A 150 -14.91 -9.55 5.62
C LYS A 150 -13.45 -9.97 5.56
N ARG A 151 -13.16 -11.17 5.05
CA ARG A 151 -11.80 -11.71 5.00
C ARG A 151 -10.86 -10.87 4.16
N ASP A 152 -11.29 -10.45 2.97
CA ASP A 152 -10.52 -9.61 2.05
C ASP A 152 -9.96 -8.37 2.77
N ALA A 153 -10.83 -7.69 3.50
CA ALA A 153 -10.48 -6.43 4.09
C ALA A 153 -9.88 -6.58 5.50
N ASP A 154 -9.96 -7.77 6.13
CA ASP A 154 -9.09 -8.16 7.26
C ASP A 154 -7.68 -8.54 6.75
N PHE A 155 -7.57 -9.21 5.60
CA PHE A 155 -6.29 -9.56 4.99
C PHE A 155 -5.50 -8.32 4.60
N ILE A 156 -6.15 -7.30 4.01
CA ILE A 156 -5.48 -6.04 3.70
C ILE A 156 -4.85 -5.45 4.97
N LEU A 157 -5.62 -5.26 6.05
CA LEU A 157 -5.08 -4.70 7.29
C LEU A 157 -3.98 -5.59 7.90
N TYR A 158 -4.08 -6.90 7.76
CA TYR A 158 -3.09 -7.84 8.27
C TYR A 158 -1.76 -7.69 7.52
N PHE A 159 -1.81 -7.68 6.19
CA PHE A 159 -0.64 -7.48 5.35
C PHE A 159 -0.02 -6.09 5.54
N GLU A 160 -0.83 -5.06 5.78
CA GLU A 160 -0.33 -3.73 6.12
C GLU A 160 0.44 -3.74 7.44
N VAL A 161 -0.06 -4.39 8.50
CA VAL A 161 0.68 -4.55 9.77
C VAL A 161 2.00 -5.28 9.54
N VAL A 162 1.97 -6.42 8.84
CA VAL A 162 3.16 -7.22 8.56
C VAL A 162 4.18 -6.39 7.77
N LEU A 163 3.73 -5.67 6.73
CA LEU A 163 4.59 -4.83 5.90
C LEU A 163 5.26 -3.73 6.72
N MET A 164 4.50 -2.99 7.55
CA MET A 164 5.07 -1.93 8.39
C MET A 164 6.04 -2.48 9.43
N LEU A 165 5.76 -3.65 10.02
CA LEU A 165 6.68 -4.28 10.97
C LEU A 165 7.98 -4.74 10.30
N LEU A 166 7.90 -5.36 9.13
CA LEU A 166 9.09 -5.77 8.37
C LEU A 166 9.93 -4.56 7.98
N PHE A 167 9.29 -3.50 7.52
CA PHE A 167 9.94 -2.25 7.14
C PHE A 167 10.65 -1.59 8.33
N LEU A 168 9.96 -1.42 9.47
CA LEU A 168 10.57 -0.84 10.68
C LEU A 168 11.70 -1.72 11.24
N SER A 169 11.55 -3.04 11.18
CA SER A 169 12.58 -3.99 11.64
C SER A 169 13.82 -3.96 10.74
N MET A 170 13.63 -3.84 9.43
CA MET A 170 14.71 -3.68 8.45
C MET A 170 15.52 -2.41 8.77
N ASN A 171 14.85 -1.27 8.92
CA ASN A 171 15.52 -0.01 9.22
C ASN A 171 16.21 -0.01 10.60
N ALA A 172 15.58 -0.60 11.62
CA ALA A 172 16.19 -0.77 12.93
C ALA A 172 17.48 -1.62 12.86
N THR A 173 17.46 -2.70 12.07
CA THR A 173 18.64 -3.56 11.87
C THR A 173 19.74 -2.81 11.12
N ASP A 174 19.38 -2.06 10.07
CA ASP A 174 20.31 -1.22 9.31
C ASP A 174 21.00 -0.18 10.19
N SER A 175 20.32 0.37 11.20
CA SER A 175 20.92 1.38 12.11
C SER A 175 22.01 0.83 13.05
N ILE A 176 22.10 -0.49 13.19
CA ILE A 176 23.03 -1.17 14.10
C ILE A 176 24.25 -1.73 13.36
N LEU A 177 24.17 -1.87 12.03
CA LEU A 177 25.22 -2.40 11.15
C LEU A 177 26.08 -1.28 10.56
#